data_AF-A0A4S3M7V5-F1
#
_entry.id   AF-A0A4S3M7V5-F1
#
_cell.length_a   1.000
_cell.length_b   1.000
_cell.length_c   1.000
_cell.angle_alpha   90.00
_cell.angle_beta   90.00
_cell.angle_gamma   90.00
#
_symmetry.space_group_name_H-M   'P 1'
#
loop_
_entity.id
_entity.type
_entity.pdbx_description
1 polymer ?
#
loop_
_entity_poly.entity_id
_entity_poly.type
_entity_poly.pdbx_seq_one_letter_code
_entity_poly.pdbx_strand_id
1 'polypeptide(L)'
;MNRIAEYHWRGLDPLHIAGGVTLLLAWGVMFIMARVLPDWQMILLIGTVALASAAFLRELLNRKSSGAWMTDTHLNVYYGQKHWTFPLTGIRAVGARAAPFYARAPHLELSGGRKVQLPLTCLPAAPVLRRWFNGRPIRVDAKITLT
;
A
#
# COMPACT_ATOMS: atom_id res chain seq x y z
N MET A 1 -11.26 20.39 -12.98
CA MET A 1 -10.17 19.65 -13.67
C MET A 1 -10.64 18.22 -13.90
N ASN A 2 -10.65 17.75 -15.15
CA ASN A 2 -11.10 16.40 -15.47
C ASN A 2 -10.01 15.37 -15.14
N ARG A 3 -10.39 14.26 -14.50
CA ARG A 3 -9.50 13.13 -14.25
C ARG A 3 -9.44 12.29 -15.53
N ILE A 4 -8.25 12.16 -16.11
CA ILE A 4 -8.04 11.44 -17.38
C ILE A 4 -7.71 9.98 -17.11
N ALA A 5 -7.00 9.73 -16.01
CA ALA A 5 -6.67 8.39 -15.56
C ALA A 5 -6.66 8.34 -14.04
N GLU A 6 -7.07 7.20 -13.48
CA GLU A 6 -7.25 7.05 -12.04
C GLU A 6 -6.89 5.64 -11.58
N TYR A 7 -6.27 5.57 -10.41
CA TYR A 7 -5.85 4.35 -9.75
C TYR A 7 -6.17 4.46 -8.27
N HIS A 8 -6.84 3.44 -7.76
CA HIS A 8 -7.13 3.25 -6.35
C HIS A 8 -6.57 1.91 -5.92
N TRP A 9 -5.72 1.92 -4.90
CA TRP A 9 -5.33 0.68 -4.25
C TRP A 9 -6.47 0.20 -3.35
N ARG A 10 -7.09 -0.91 -3.74
CA ARG A 10 -8.12 -1.62 -2.96
C ARG A 10 -7.60 -2.89 -2.28
N GLY A 11 -6.30 -3.18 -2.41
CA GLY A 11 -5.72 -4.43 -1.91
C GLY A 11 -5.55 -4.46 -0.38
N LEU A 12 -5.66 -5.66 0.20
CA LEU A 12 -5.10 -5.95 1.52
C LEU A 12 -3.58 -5.71 1.45
N ASP A 13 -3.06 -4.79 2.26
CA ASP A 13 -1.61 -4.69 2.50
C ASP A 13 -1.08 -6.07 2.94
N PRO A 14 0.05 -6.58 2.40
CA PRO A 14 0.68 -7.82 2.88
C PRO A 14 0.80 -7.90 4.40
N LEU A 15 1.02 -6.78 5.09
CA LEU A 15 1.05 -6.72 6.55
C LEU A 15 -0.30 -7.09 7.20
N HIS A 16 -1.42 -6.69 6.59
CA HIS A 16 -2.75 -7.10 7.05
C HIS A 16 -3.00 -8.59 6.81
N ILE A 17 -2.50 -9.14 5.70
CA ILE A 17 -2.60 -10.59 5.44
C ILE A 17 -1.83 -11.35 6.52
N ALA A 18 -0.58 -10.95 6.78
CA ALA A 18 0.24 -11.54 7.83
C ALA A 18 -0.42 -11.43 9.22
N GLY A 19 -0.92 -10.24 9.59
CA GLY A 19 -1.63 -10.03 10.85
C GLY A 19 -2.89 -10.88 10.99
N GLY A 20 -3.66 -11.05 9.92
CA GLY A 20 -4.83 -11.92 9.88
C GLY A 20 -4.49 -13.39 10.07
N VAL A 21 -3.41 -13.87 9.43
CA VAL A 21 -2.90 -15.24 9.63
C VAL A 21 -2.44 -15.45 11.07
N THR A 22 -1.71 -14.50 11.66
CA THR A 22 -1.27 -14.58 13.06
C THR A 22 -2.46 -14.65 14.02
N LEU A 23 -3.51 -13.86 13.80
CA LEU A 23 -4.73 -13.93 14.62
C LEU A 23 -5.46 -15.27 14.47
N LEU A 24 -5.58 -15.80 13.25
CA LEU A 24 -6.15 -17.14 13.02
C LEU A 24 -5.36 -18.22 13.78
N LEU A 25 -4.03 -18.16 13.73
CA LEU A 25 -3.17 -19.07 14.48
C LEU A 25 -3.36 -18.91 15.99
N ALA A 26 -3.46 -17.67 16.50
CA ALA A 26 -3.68 -17.41 17.92
C ALA A 26 -5.01 -18.02 18.41
N TRP A 27 -6.10 -17.86 17.65
CA TRP A 27 -7.38 -18.51 17.94
C TRP A 27 -7.28 -20.04 17.89
N GLY A 28 -6.56 -20.60 16.90
CA GLY A 28 -6.33 -22.04 16.79
C GLY A 28 -5.54 -22.61 17.97
N VAL A 29 -4.45 -21.95 18.38
CA VAL A 29 -3.65 -22.33 19.55
C VAL A 29 -4.50 -22.25 20.82
N MET A 30 -5.30 -21.20 20.97
CA MET A 30 -6.19 -21.04 22.12
C MET A 30 -7.19 -22.20 22.23
N PHE A 31 -7.76 -22.65 21.11
CA PHE A 31 -8.67 -23.80 21.09
C PHE A 31 -8.00 -25.09 21.57
N ILE A 32 -6.73 -25.31 21.23
CA ILE A 32 -5.95 -26.46 21.70
C ILE A 32 -5.65 -26.32 23.20
N MET A 33 -5.25 -25.13 23.64
CA MET A 33 -4.87 -24.85 25.03
C MET A 33 -6.05 -24.86 26.01
N ALA A 34 -7.28 -24.71 25.52
CA ALA A 34 -8.50 -24.79 26.33
C ALA A 34 -8.65 -26.11 27.10
N ARG A 35 -7.96 -27.19 26.68
CA ARG A 35 -7.96 -28.49 27.37
C ARG A 35 -6.81 -28.68 28.35
N VAL A 36 -5.85 -27.77 28.38
CA VAL A 36 -4.56 -27.91 29.08
C VAL A 36 -4.42 -26.87 30.19
N LEU A 37 -4.98 -25.68 30.00
CA LEU A 37 -4.84 -24.56 30.92
C LEU A 37 -6.01 -24.47 31.90
N PRO A 38 -5.77 -24.03 33.15
CA PRO A 38 -6.82 -23.68 34.11
C PRO A 38 -7.71 -22.53 33.62
N ASP A 39 -8.98 -22.53 34.05
CA ASP A 39 -10.01 -21.59 33.60
C ASP A 39 -9.61 -20.12 33.66
N TRP A 40 -8.94 -19.69 34.74
CA TRP A 40 -8.53 -18.28 34.89
C TRP A 40 -7.45 -17.87 33.88
N GLN A 41 -6.53 -18.78 33.52
CA GLN A 41 -5.52 -18.53 32.48
C GLN A 41 -6.18 -18.47 31.11
N MET A 42 -7.19 -19.32 30.87
CA MET A 42 -7.98 -19.27 29.65
C MET A 42 -8.77 -17.98 29.51
N ILE A 43 -9.38 -17.47 30.58
CA ILE A 43 -10.09 -16.17 30.57
C ILE A 43 -9.14 -15.04 30.16
N LEU A 44 -7.93 -15.00 30.74
CA LEU A 44 -6.93 -13.99 30.38
C LEU A 44 -6.47 -14.13 28.92
N LEU A 45 -6.23 -15.36 28.46
CA LEU A 45 -5.79 -15.63 27.09
C LEU A 45 -6.86 -15.23 26.08
N ILE A 46 -8.13 -15.59 26.32
CA ILE A 46 -9.28 -15.19 25.50
C ILE A 46 -9.38 -13.67 25.46
N GLY A 47 -9.31 -13.00 26.62
CA GLY A 47 -9.36 -11.54 26.69
C GLY A 47 -8.24 -10.88 25.86
N THR A 48 -7.02 -11.42 25.96
CA THR A 48 -5.86 -10.90 25.20
C THR A 48 -6.04 -11.07 23.70
N VAL A 49 -6.44 -12.26 23.25
CA VAL A 49 -6.65 -12.55 21.81
C VAL A 49 -7.84 -11.74 21.26
N ALA A 50 -8.89 -11.54 22.05
CA ALA A 50 -10.03 -10.70 21.68
C ALA A 50 -9.63 -9.22 21.53
N LEU A 51 -8.84 -8.67 22.47
CA LEU A 51 -8.33 -7.30 22.37
C LEU A 51 -7.42 -7.13 21.16
N ALA A 52 -6.53 -8.09 20.89
CA ALA A 52 -5.69 -8.08 19.70
C ALA A 52 -6.53 -8.14 18.40
N SER A 53 -7.58 -8.96 18.38
CA SER A 53 -8.53 -9.05 17.26
C SER A 53 -9.25 -7.72 17.03
N ALA A 54 -9.72 -7.07 18.09
CA ALA A 54 -10.39 -5.77 18.01
C ALA A 54 -9.45 -4.66 17.53
N ALA A 55 -8.20 -4.63 18.03
CA ALA A 55 -7.19 -3.68 17.58
C ALA A 55 -6.85 -3.86 16.09
N PHE A 56 -6.71 -5.11 15.64
CA PHE A 56 -6.48 -5.43 14.23
C PHE A 56 -7.67 -5.05 13.35
N LEU A 57 -8.90 -5.33 13.79
CA LEU A 57 -10.11 -4.92 13.07
C LEU A 57 -10.20 -3.39 12.96
N ARG A 58 -9.87 -2.67 14.03
CA ARG A 58 -9.82 -1.20 14.02
C ARG A 58 -8.80 -0.70 12.99
N GLU A 59 -7.62 -1.31 12.90
CA GLU A 59 -6.60 -0.94 11.90
C GLU A 59 -7.07 -1.26 10.48
N LEU A 60 -7.72 -2.42 10.28
CA LEU A 60 -8.33 -2.80 9.00
C LEU A 60 -9.41 -1.81 8.53
N LEU A 61 -10.25 -1.35 9.46
CA LEU A 61 -11.31 -0.38 9.16
C LEU A 61 -10.74 1.03 8.93
N ASN A 62 -9.66 1.38 9.63
CA ASN A 62 -8.93 2.65 9.45
C ASN A 62 -7.95 2.63 8.26
N ARG A 63 -8.11 1.70 7.33
CA ARG A 63 -7.25 1.59 6.16
C ARG A 63 -7.09 2.91 5.45
N LYS A 64 -5.84 3.33 5.32
CA LYS A 64 -5.48 4.52 4.56
C LYS A 64 -5.77 4.25 3.08
N SER A 65 -6.79 4.93 2.55
CA SER A 65 -7.04 4.98 1.12
C SER A 65 -5.79 5.50 0.43
N SER A 66 -5.41 4.89 -0.68
CA SER A 66 -4.23 5.32 -1.42
C SER A 66 -4.42 5.11 -2.89
N GLY A 67 -3.76 5.96 -3.66
CA GLY A 67 -3.90 5.94 -5.10
C GLY A 67 -3.35 7.19 -5.73
N ALA A 68 -3.63 7.31 -7.01
CA ALA A 68 -3.22 8.45 -7.81
C ALA A 68 -4.23 8.70 -8.92
N TRP A 69 -4.34 9.95 -9.34
CA TRP A 69 -5.05 10.32 -10.54
C TRP A 69 -4.25 11.34 -11.34
N MET A 70 -4.44 11.33 -12.65
CA MET A 70 -3.78 12.24 -13.58
C MET A 70 -4.80 13.18 -14.21
N THR A 71 -4.42 14.46 -14.32
CA THR A 71 -5.12 15.48 -15.11
C THR A 71 -4.26 15.87 -16.30
N ASP A 72 -4.69 16.85 -17.11
CA ASP A 72 -3.91 17.30 -18.27
C ASP A 72 -2.51 17.81 -17.88
N THR A 73 -2.41 18.41 -16.68
CA THR A 73 -1.24 19.17 -16.23
C THR A 73 -0.58 18.58 -14.99
N HIS A 74 -1.26 17.74 -14.21
CA HIS A 74 -0.75 17.28 -12.91
C HIS A 74 -0.93 15.77 -12.69
N LEU A 75 0.03 15.19 -11.97
CA LEU A 75 -0.11 13.91 -11.29
C LEU A 75 -0.44 14.19 -9.82
N ASN A 76 -1.58 13.69 -9.36
CA ASN A 76 -2.03 13.79 -7.98
C ASN A 76 -1.92 12.43 -7.32
N VAL A 77 -1.37 12.41 -6.11
CA VAL A 77 -1.07 11.20 -5.35
C VAL A 77 -1.58 11.38 -3.94
N TYR A 78 -2.28 10.38 -3.40
CA TYR A 78 -2.80 10.44 -2.04
C TYR A 78 -2.51 9.17 -1.24
N TYR A 79 -2.37 9.35 0.07
CA TYR A 79 -2.18 8.29 1.06
C TYR A 79 -2.79 8.69 2.41
N GLY A 80 -3.96 8.13 2.72
CA GLY A 80 -4.79 8.56 3.84
C GLY A 80 -5.12 10.05 3.70
N GLN A 81 -4.73 10.84 4.70
CA GLN A 81 -4.94 12.30 4.72
C GLN A 81 -3.83 13.09 4.00
N LYS A 82 -2.77 12.42 3.51
CA LYS A 82 -1.68 13.10 2.80
C LYS A 82 -1.99 13.15 1.31
N HIS A 83 -1.79 14.33 0.72
CA HIS A 83 -1.98 14.57 -0.71
C HIS A 83 -0.76 15.30 -1.26
N TRP A 84 -0.26 14.84 -2.40
CA TRP A 84 0.83 15.44 -3.15
C TRP A 84 0.41 15.68 -4.58
N THR A 85 0.71 16.87 -5.09
CA THR A 85 0.43 17.27 -6.46
C THR A 85 1.73 17.63 -7.16
N PHE A 86 1.97 17.03 -8.31
CA PHE A 86 3.18 17.23 -9.10
C PHE A 86 2.80 17.69 -10.50
N PRO A 87 3.33 18.83 -10.98
CA PRO A 87 3.13 19.24 -12.36
C PRO A 87 3.84 18.25 -13.30
N LEU A 88 3.18 17.87 -14.38
CA LEU A 88 3.70 16.86 -15.33
C LEU A 88 4.96 17.36 -16.06
N THR A 89 5.09 18.67 -16.27
CA THR A 89 6.31 19.31 -16.78
C THR A 89 7.50 19.24 -15.81
N GLY A 90 7.20 19.09 -14.51
CA GLY A 90 8.20 18.97 -13.45
C GLY A 90 8.61 17.53 -13.17
N ILE A 91 8.03 16.54 -13.85
CA ILE A 91 8.38 15.12 -13.69
C ILE A 91 9.26 14.69 -14.86
N ARG A 92 10.43 14.17 -14.55
CA ARG A 92 11.37 13.62 -15.53
C ARG A 92 11.20 12.11 -15.69
N ALA A 93 11.12 11.41 -14.57
CA ALA A 93 10.98 9.96 -14.57
C ALA A 93 10.14 9.48 -13.38
N VAL A 94 9.54 8.30 -13.55
CA VAL A 94 8.83 7.58 -12.50
C VAL A 94 9.48 6.22 -12.34
N GLY A 95 10.12 6.02 -11.19
CA GLY A 95 10.61 4.72 -10.76
C GLY A 95 9.42 3.89 -10.29
N ALA A 96 8.88 3.09 -11.18
CA ALA A 96 7.69 2.28 -10.97
C ALA A 96 8.05 0.81 -10.72
N ARG A 97 7.13 0.08 -10.10
CA ARG A 97 7.29 -1.35 -9.89
C ARG A 97 6.82 -2.13 -11.11
N ALA A 98 7.50 -3.23 -11.43
CA ALA A 98 7.05 -4.15 -12.48
C ALA A 98 5.76 -4.88 -12.07
N ALA A 99 5.58 -5.17 -10.78
CA ALA A 99 4.38 -5.78 -10.20
C ALA A 99 4.01 -5.16 -8.83
N PRO A 100 2.77 -5.35 -8.32
CA PRO A 100 2.26 -4.69 -7.11
C PRO A 100 3.02 -4.98 -5.81
N PHE A 101 3.78 -6.07 -5.73
CA PHE A 101 4.40 -6.56 -4.49
C PHE A 101 5.94 -6.52 -4.46
N TYR A 102 6.59 -5.84 -5.41
CA TYR A 102 8.06 -5.70 -5.37
C TYR A 102 8.53 -4.73 -4.29
N ALA A 103 9.63 -5.10 -3.63
CA ALA A 103 10.13 -4.53 -2.37
C ALA A 103 10.56 -3.05 -2.40
N ARG A 104 10.65 -2.40 -3.57
CA ARG A 104 11.13 -1.02 -3.66
C ARG A 104 9.96 -0.04 -3.77
N ALA A 105 9.91 0.90 -2.82
CA ALA A 105 8.96 2.00 -2.85
C ALA A 105 9.07 2.77 -4.18
N PRO A 106 7.94 3.10 -4.83
CA PRO A 106 7.97 3.89 -6.05
C PRO A 106 8.48 5.30 -5.76
N HIS A 107 9.09 5.94 -6.75
CA HIS A 107 9.58 7.31 -6.59
C HIS A 107 9.38 8.13 -7.87
N LEU A 108 9.23 9.44 -7.70
CA LEU A 108 9.24 10.42 -8.77
C LEU A 108 10.61 11.09 -8.81
N GLU A 109 11.21 11.15 -10.00
CA GLU A 109 12.35 12.01 -10.27
C GLU A 109 11.83 13.30 -10.91
N LEU A 110 12.01 14.41 -10.19
CA LEU A 110 11.62 15.73 -10.67
C LEU A 110 12.68 16.28 -11.62
N SER A 111 12.30 17.21 -12.50
CA SER A 111 13.19 17.83 -13.49
C SER A 111 14.43 18.50 -12.86
N GLY A 112 14.35 18.93 -11.60
CA GLY A 112 15.48 19.43 -10.81
C GLY A 112 16.38 18.35 -10.19
N GLY A 113 16.25 17.08 -10.56
CA GLY A 113 17.05 15.95 -10.06
C GLY A 113 16.63 15.39 -8.70
N ARG A 114 15.68 16.04 -8.02
CA ARG A 114 15.15 15.57 -6.72
C ARG A 114 14.32 14.30 -6.89
N LYS A 115 14.60 13.29 -6.05
CA LYS A 115 13.80 12.07 -5.95
C LYS A 115 12.81 12.15 -4.79
N VAL A 116 11.53 11.99 -5.07
CA VAL A 116 10.44 11.96 -4.08
C VAL A 116 9.98 10.52 -3.93
N GLN A 117 10.24 9.93 -2.77
CA GLN A 117 9.73 8.59 -2.46
C GLN A 117 8.23 8.67 -2.16
N LEU A 118 7.47 7.76 -2.75
CA LEU A 118 6.03 7.65 -2.56
C LEU A 118 5.71 6.33 -1.85
N PRO A 119 4.61 6.28 -1.07
CA PRO A 119 4.18 5.03 -0.46
C PRO A 119 3.91 3.93 -1.48
N LEU A 120 4.12 2.69 -1.04
CA LEU A 120 4.08 1.51 -1.89
C LEU A 120 2.68 1.22 -2.48
N THR A 121 1.62 1.90 -2.08
CA THR A 121 0.27 1.65 -2.63
C THR A 121 -0.23 2.80 -3.49
N CYS A 122 0.53 3.89 -3.61
CA CYS A 122 0.06 5.13 -4.22
C CYS A 122 0.10 5.14 -5.75
N LEU A 123 0.98 4.34 -6.38
CA LEU A 123 1.15 4.34 -7.83
C LEU A 123 0.84 2.98 -8.45
N PRO A 124 0.19 2.94 -9.63
CA PRO A 124 -0.06 1.69 -10.34
C PRO A 124 1.25 1.09 -10.87
N ALA A 125 1.16 -0.16 -11.37
CA ALA A 125 2.30 -0.84 -11.97
C ALA A 125 2.83 -0.11 -13.22
N ALA A 126 4.11 -0.31 -13.54
CA ALA A 126 4.80 0.36 -14.64
C ALA A 126 4.07 0.26 -15.99
N PRO A 127 3.46 -0.86 -16.41
CA PRO A 127 2.72 -0.93 -17.67
C PRO A 127 1.54 0.04 -17.73
N VAL A 128 0.85 0.27 -16.61
CA VAL A 128 -0.28 1.21 -16.53
C VAL A 128 0.23 2.64 -16.57
N LEU A 129 1.31 2.95 -15.83
CA LEU A 129 1.94 4.26 -15.85
C LEU A 129 2.48 4.64 -17.25
N ARG A 130 3.04 3.67 -17.98
CA ARG A 130 3.46 3.88 -19.39
C ARG A 130 2.30 4.29 -20.28
N ARG A 131 1.10 3.74 -20.06
CA ARG A 131 -0.11 4.16 -20.79
C ARG A 131 -0.55 5.56 -20.38
N TRP A 132 -0.48 5.89 -19.09
CA TRP A 132 -0.86 7.22 -18.59
C TRP A 132 0.03 8.32 -19.16
N PHE A 133 1.33 8.08 -19.25
CA PHE A 133 2.29 9.04 -19.79
C PHE A 133 2.57 8.86 -21.29
N ASN A 134 1.72 8.10 -22.00
CA ASN A 134 1.89 7.92 -23.44
C ASN A 134 1.85 9.29 -24.15
N GLY A 135 2.83 9.56 -25.01
CA GLY A 135 2.98 10.85 -25.68
C GLY A 135 3.55 11.99 -24.81
N ARG A 136 3.97 11.74 -23.56
CA ARG A 136 4.62 12.72 -22.68
C ARG A 136 6.12 12.41 -22.53
N PRO A 137 6.99 13.41 -22.34
CA PRO A 137 8.43 13.21 -22.17
C PRO A 137 8.82 12.69 -20.76
N ILE A 138 8.00 11.81 -20.18
CA ILE A 138 8.19 11.25 -18.83
C ILE A 138 8.62 9.80 -18.96
N ARG A 139 9.81 9.46 -18.45
CA ARG A 139 10.32 8.08 -18.48
C ARG A 139 9.68 7.24 -17.38
N VAL A 140 9.32 5.99 -17.68
CA VAL A 140 8.81 5.03 -16.67
C VAL A 140 9.79 3.88 -16.55
N ASP A 141 10.65 3.97 -15.54
CA ASP A 141 11.69 2.99 -15.26
C ASP A 141 11.11 1.89 -14.37
N ALA A 142 10.93 0.71 -14.95
CA ALA A 142 10.62 -0.51 -14.21
C ALA A 142 11.94 -1.25 -13.97
N LYS A 143 12.50 -1.19 -12.76
CA LYS A 143 13.64 -2.06 -12.43
C LYS A 143 13.11 -3.48 -12.25
N ILE A 144 13.39 -4.34 -13.21
CA ILE A 144 13.32 -5.79 -13.07
C ILE A 144 14.64 -6.19 -12.41
N THR A 145 14.67 -6.29 -11.07
CA THR A 145 15.80 -6.96 -10.42
C THR A 145 15.39 -8.42 -10.26
N LEU A 146 15.75 -9.25 -11.23
CA LEU A 146 15.83 -10.69 -11.05
C LEU A 146 17.19 -10.95 -10.39
N THR A 147 17.20 -11.09 -9.07
CA THR A 147 18.32 -11.64 -8.32
C THR A 147 17.75 -12.58 -7.28
#